data_AF-A0A3B8IY34-F1
#
_entry.id   AF-A0A3B8IY34-F1
#
_cell.length_a   1.000
_cell.length_b   1.000
_cell.length_c   1.000
_cell.angle_alpha   90.00
_cell.angle_beta   90.00
_cell.angle_gamma   90.00
#
_symmetry.space_group_name_H-M   'P 1'
#
loop_
_entity.id
_entity.type
_entity.pdbx_description
1 polymer ?
#
loop_
_entity_poly.entity_id
_entity_poly.type
_entity_poly.pdbx_seq_one_letter_code
_entity_poly.pdbx_strand_id
1 'polypeptide(L)' 'MNAFYQEIQGNKLWVERISVTTAVNRPTVVFLHDALGCAQKWKDFPSTLCERLGLNGLLYDRWG' A
#
# COMPACT_ATOMS: atom_id res chain seq x y z
N MET A 1 7.54 -3.74 6.34
CA MET A 1 6.55 -4.05 5.29
C MET A 1 5.71 -5.20 5.78
N ASN A 2 4.41 -4.97 5.99
CA ASN A 2 3.50 -5.97 6.54
C ASN A 2 2.36 -6.20 5.53
N ALA A 3 2.49 -7.25 4.74
CA ALA A 3 1.45 -7.70 3.82
C ALA A 3 0.49 -8.66 4.53
N PHE A 4 -0.81 -8.53 4.24
CA PHE A 4 -1.88 -9.35 4.80
C PHE A 4 -3.08 -9.36 3.85
N TYR A 5 -4.01 -10.28 4.10
CA TYR A 5 -5.29 -10.27 3.41
C TYR A 5 -6.36 -9.61 4.28
N GLN A 6 -7.19 -8.78 3.66
CA GLN A 6 -8.33 -8.13 4.29
C GLN A 6 -9.62 -8.55 3.59
N GLU A 7 -10.59 -9.04 4.36
CA GLU A 7 -11.95 -9.28 3.87
C GLU A 7 -12.71 -7.95 3.82
N ILE A 8 -13.27 -7.60 2.66
CA ILE A 8 -14.10 -6.42 2.43
C ILE A 8 -15.28 -6.84 1.55
N GLN A 9 -16.51 -6.67 2.03
CA GLN A 9 -17.75 -7.02 1.31
C GLN A 9 -17.75 -8.47 0.77
N GLY A 10 -17.16 -9.41 1.52
CA GLY A 10 -17.06 -10.83 1.12
C GLY A 10 -15.95 -11.14 0.13
N ASN A 11 -15.10 -10.17 -0.21
CA ASN A 11 -13.94 -10.36 -1.07
C ASN A 11 -12.64 -10.25 -0.27
N LYS A 12 -11.73 -11.18 -0.54
CA LYS A 12 -10.40 -11.22 0.06
C LYS A 12 -9.41 -10.41 -0.77
N LEU A 13 -8.99 -9.25 -0.27
CA LEU A 13 -8.03 -8.37 -0.93
C LEU A 13 -6.65 -8.53 -0.31
N TRP A 14 -5.61 -8.62 -1.16
CA TRP A 14 -4.23 -8.50 -0.68
C TRP A 14 -3.94 -7.03 -0.39
N VAL A 15 -3.34 -6.77 0.76
CA VAL A 15 -3.03 -5.42 1.24
C VAL A 15 -1.62 -5.40 1.80
N GLU A 16 -0.89 -4.33 1.56
CA GLU A 16 0.36 -4.03 2.25
C GLU A 16 0.33 -2.65 2.87
N ARG A 17 0.82 -2.57 4.11
CA ARG A 17 1.00 -1.30 4.83
C ARG A 17 2.47 -0.97 5.01
N ILE A 18 2.78 0.28 4.70
CA ILE A 18 4.06 0.94 5.01
C ILE A 18 3.78 1.93 6.14
N SER A 19 4.42 1.69 7.28
CA SER A 19 4.34 2.56 8.45
C SER A 19 5.66 3.30 8.62
N VAL A 20 5.61 4.63 8.62
CA VAL A 20 6.77 5.49 8.88
C VAL A 20 6.58 6.16 10.24
N THR A 21 7.52 5.96 11.16
CA THR A 21 7.40 6.40 12.57
C THR A 21 7.15 7.90 12.71
N THR A 22 7.68 8.72 11.79
CA THR A 22 7.55 10.19 11.82
C THR A 22 6.23 10.70 11.25
N ALA A 23 5.38 9.83 10.69
CA ALA A 23 4.16 10.20 9.97
C ALA A 23 2.94 10.50 10.89
N VAL A 24 3.17 11.01 12.09
CA VAL A 24 2.09 11.37 13.03
C VAL A 24 1.28 12.55 12.45
N ASN A 25 -0.05 12.40 12.38
CA ASN A 25 -0.98 13.36 11.76
C ASN A 25 -0.64 13.72 10.30
N ARG A 26 0.02 12.80 9.57
CA ARG A 26 0.29 12.94 8.13
C ARG A 26 -0.71 12.12 7.31
N PRO A 27 -1.00 12.53 6.06
CA PRO A 27 -1.85 11.73 5.18
C PRO A 27 -1.16 10.41 4.80
N THR A 28 -1.98 9.44 4.40
CA THR A 28 -1.52 8.15 3.85
C THR A 28 -1.60 8.20 2.33
N VAL A 29 -0.52 7.78 1.66
CA VAL A 29 -0.51 7.61 0.20
C VAL A 29 -1.12 6.25 -0.15
N VAL A 30 -2.08 6.23 -1.07
CA VAL A 30 -2.68 5.00 -1.60
C VAL A 30 -2.10 4.71 -2.97
N PHE A 31 -1.47 3.56 -3.15
CA PHE A 31 -0.89 3.12 -4.42
C PHE A 31 -1.86 2.19 -5.13
N LEU A 32 -2.22 2.54 -6.37
CA LEU A 32 -3.09 1.76 -7.24
C LEU A 32 -2.28 1.24 -8.42
N HIS A 33 -2.46 -0.04 -8.77
CA HIS A 33 -1.88 -0.61 -9.97
C HIS A 33 -2.88 -0.52 -11.15
N ASP A 34 -2.38 -0.74 -12.38
CA ASP A 34 -3.19 -0.74 -13.60
C ASP A 34 -3.98 -2.05 -13.80
N ALA A 35 -4.73 -2.16 -14.90
CA ALA A 35 -5.63 -3.29 -15.15
C ALA A 35 -4.92 -4.66 -15.21
N LEU A 36 -3.70 -4.71 -15.75
CA LEU A 36 -2.88 -5.92 -15.90
C LEU A 36 -1.75 -6.01 -14.84
N GLY A 37 -1.79 -5.11 -13.86
CA GLY A 37 -0.80 -4.99 -12.80
C GLY A 37 -1.16 -5.75 -11.53
N CYS A 38 -0.23 -5.71 -10.59
CA CYS A 38 -0.46 -6.00 -9.18
C CYS A 38 0.40 -5.05 -8.35
N ALA A 39 0.08 -4.87 -7.08
CA ALA A 39 0.77 -4.01 -6.14
C ALA A 39 2.28 -4.33 -6.06
N GLN A 40 2.66 -5.60 -6.18
CA GLN A 40 4.06 -6.04 -6.12
C GLN A 40 4.92 -5.52 -7.28
N LYS A 41 4.33 -5.14 -8.42
CA LYS A 41 5.09 -4.58 -9.56
C LYS A 41 5.76 -3.24 -9.23
N TRP A 42 5.29 -2.55 -8.19
CA TRP A 42 5.89 -1.31 -7.71
C TRP A 42 7.27 -1.52 -7.05
N LYS A 43 7.60 -2.74 -6.61
CA LYS A 43 8.88 -3.06 -5.95
C LYS A 43 9.15 -2.14 -4.75
N ASP A 44 10.32 -1.52 -4.71
CA ASP A 44 10.83 -0.64 -3.66
C ASP A 44 10.39 0.82 -3.81
N PHE A 45 9.70 1.18 -4.89
CA PHE A 45 9.25 2.55 -5.10
C PHE A 45 8.33 3.07 -3.97
N PRO A 46 7.30 2.32 -3.52
CA PRO A 46 6.37 2.80 -2.49
C PRO A 46 7.06 3.02 -1.14
N SER A 47 7.92 2.08 -0.72
CA SER A 47 8.71 2.24 0.52
C SER A 47 9.66 3.42 0.41
N THR A 48 10.39 3.55 -0.70
CA THR A 48 11.31 4.68 -0.94
C THR A 48 10.59 6.03 -0.92
N LEU A 49 9.42 6.13 -1.52
CA LEU A 49 8.62 7.35 -1.54
C LEU A 49 8.13 7.71 -0.14
N CYS A 50 7.54 6.74 0.57
CA CYS A 50 7.04 6.91 1.94
C CYS A 50 8.15 7.36 2.90
N GLU A 51 9.33 6.74 2.83
CA GLU A 51 10.49 7.10 3.64
C GLU A 51 10.97 8.53 3.35
N ARG A 52 11.08 8.91 2.07
CA ARG A 52 11.54 10.25 1.68
C ARG A 52 10.57 11.36 2.04
N LEU A 53 9.27 11.09 1.98
CA LEU A 53 8.24 12.08 2.26
C LEU A 53 7.78 12.08 3.73
N GLY A 54 8.20 11.09 4.52
CA GLY A 54 7.71 10.93 5.89
C GLY A 54 6.22 10.63 5.95
N LEU A 55 5.71 9.83 5.01
CA LEU A 55 4.29 9.49 4.87
C LEU A 55 4.07 7.98 5.03
N ASN A 56 2.93 7.60 5.61
CA ASN A 56 2.48 6.20 5.56
C ASN A 56 2.02 5.83 4.14
N GLY A 57 2.05 4.54 3.84
CA GLY A 57 1.63 4.00 2.54
C GLY A 57 0.66 2.84 2.68
N LEU A 58 -0.28 2.75 1.75
CA LEU A 58 -1.20 1.63 1.60
C LEU A 58 -1.19 1.15 0.14
N LEU A 59 -0.88 -0.11 -0.06
CA LEU A 59 -1.00 -0.80 -1.33
C LEU A 59 -2.10 -1.85 -1.20
N TYR A 60 -2.85 -2.09 -2.27
CA TYR A 60 -3.73 -3.25 -2.35
C TYR A 60 -3.85 -3.74 -3.77
N ASP A 61 -4.13 -5.03 -3.92
CA ASP A 61 -4.60 -5.58 -5.19
C ASP A 61 -6.11 -5.39 -5.29
N ARG A 62 -6.55 -4.75 -6.39
CA ARG A 62 -7.98 -4.54 -6.61
C ARG A 62 -8.71 -5.87 -6.77
N TRP A 63 -10.02 -5.84 -6.54
CA TRP A 63 -10.87 -6.97 -6.91
C TRP A 63 -11.09 -7.01 -8.44
N GLY A 64 -10.92 -8.19 -9.03
CA GLY A 64 -10.97 -8.44 -10.48
C GLY A 64 -9.71 -8.00 -11.21
#